data_AF-A0A250XT12-F1
#
_entry.id   AF-A0A250XT12-F1
#
_cell.length_a   1.000
_cell.length_b   1.000
_cell.length_c   1.000
_cell.angle_alpha   90.00
_cell.angle_beta   90.00
_cell.angle_gamma   90.00
#
_symmetry.space_group_name_H-M   'P 1'
#
loop_
_entity.id
_entity.type
_entity.pdbx_description
1 polymer ?
#
loop_
_entity_poly.entity_id
_entity_poly.type
_entity_poly.pdbx_seq_one_letter_code
_entity_poly.pdbx_strand_id
1 'polypeptide(L)'
;MDWRVAGEGNANMVLTYTGASTALQGCALRVPKHLPLENSAQELLQADRPLGHIIEETIWGDVLPSVHKLMVEQQPSHEPIEHAHAAEPIGHAHALMLRQMMYIERVLKPLMGACYAQSGVPVKLPSEAAVVLKGCGVPAEAGQPAMLLNDATSLASVAKVLKHKDLRAKLTGPVLCMELKPKWGFLPSTKHMSEPAAHVNGVVPRFTQHQLLKAMMHNGSTRTSKIQSPSDDFQNTNPTTCSTMDELDALGFSHYNPLDLFSGEESRMLKSLRALIQVPGVSTSVKKLLFLVGIVV
;
A
#
# COMPACT_ATOMS: atom_id res chain seq x y z
N MET A 1 -1.94 26.27 -8.63
CA MET A 1 -1.71 25.05 -7.82
C MET A 1 -1.37 23.93 -8.78
N ASP A 2 -0.10 23.58 -8.85
CA ASP A 2 0.45 22.58 -9.78
C ASP A 2 0.31 21.14 -9.27
N TRP A 3 -0.18 20.95 -8.06
CA TRP A 3 -0.37 19.65 -7.41
C TRP A 3 -1.82 19.46 -7.02
N ARG A 4 -2.33 18.22 -7.15
CA ARG A 4 -3.67 17.84 -6.70
C ARG A 4 -3.64 16.50 -5.98
N VAL A 5 -4.51 16.33 -4.98
CA VAL A 5 -4.65 15.04 -4.28
C VAL A 5 -5.20 13.99 -5.25
N ALA A 6 -4.45 12.91 -5.41
CA ALA A 6 -4.82 11.77 -6.24
C ALA A 6 -5.36 10.60 -5.41
N GLY A 7 -5.03 10.53 -4.13
CA GLY A 7 -5.54 9.53 -3.20
C GLY A 7 -4.78 9.51 -1.88
N GLU A 8 -5.23 8.64 -1.00
CA GLU A 8 -4.63 8.46 0.31
C GLU A 8 -4.72 7.01 0.77
N GLY A 9 -3.79 6.63 1.63
CA GLY A 9 -3.89 5.43 2.46
C GLY A 9 -3.62 5.79 3.92
N ASN A 10 -3.56 4.79 4.79
CA ASN A 10 -3.31 5.03 6.22
C ASN A 10 -1.93 5.66 6.49
N ALA A 11 -0.93 5.32 5.68
CA ALA A 11 0.44 5.76 5.91
C ALA A 11 0.87 6.96 5.06
N ASN A 12 0.21 7.21 3.91
CA ASN A 12 0.69 8.16 2.92
C ASN A 12 -0.45 8.91 2.23
N MET A 13 -0.17 10.14 1.83
CA MET A 13 -0.90 10.92 0.83
C MET A 13 -0.21 10.78 -0.53
N VAL A 14 -0.99 10.84 -1.60
CA VAL A 14 -0.49 10.87 -2.97
C VAL A 14 -1.03 12.09 -3.69
N LEU A 15 -0.12 12.89 -4.26
CA LEU A 15 -0.44 14.02 -5.12
C LEU A 15 0.01 13.74 -6.55
N THR A 16 -0.76 14.14 -7.55
CA THR A 16 -0.35 14.13 -8.97
C THR A 16 0.01 15.53 -9.42
N TYR A 17 0.99 15.64 -10.31
CA TYR A 17 1.41 16.91 -10.91
C TYR A 17 0.49 17.30 -12.07
N THR A 18 -0.06 18.51 -12.02
CA THR A 18 -0.94 19.10 -13.04
C THR A 18 -0.41 20.40 -13.62
N GLY A 19 0.85 20.77 -13.33
CA GLY A 19 1.47 21.99 -13.84
C GLY A 19 2.11 21.84 -15.24
N ALA A 20 2.79 22.89 -15.68
CA ALA A 20 3.37 22.96 -17.03
C ALA A 20 4.79 22.38 -17.15
N SER A 21 5.48 22.09 -16.04
CA SER A 21 6.85 21.59 -16.06
C SER A 21 6.94 20.21 -16.71
N THR A 22 7.62 20.11 -17.85
CA THR A 22 7.82 18.86 -18.58
C THR A 22 8.62 17.82 -17.79
N ALA A 23 9.47 18.25 -16.86
CA ALA A 23 10.23 17.37 -15.98
C ALA A 23 9.35 16.62 -14.97
N LEU A 24 8.21 17.20 -14.59
CA LEU A 24 7.28 16.66 -13.59
C LEU A 24 5.99 16.10 -14.22
N GLN A 25 5.82 16.24 -15.54
CA GLN A 25 4.68 15.66 -16.26
C GLN A 25 4.68 14.13 -16.13
N GLY A 26 3.55 13.60 -15.66
CA GLY A 26 3.40 12.19 -15.33
C GLY A 26 4.15 11.79 -14.05
N CYS A 27 4.38 12.71 -13.12
CA CYS A 27 4.92 12.36 -11.81
C CYS A 27 3.85 12.48 -10.71
N ALA A 28 4.03 11.69 -9.66
CA ALA A 28 3.26 11.75 -8.43
C ALA A 28 4.19 11.92 -7.23
N LEU A 29 3.77 12.69 -6.24
CA LEU A 29 4.42 12.77 -4.93
C LEU A 29 3.70 11.85 -3.97
N ARG A 30 4.48 11.01 -3.28
CA ARG A 30 4.02 10.24 -2.13
C ARG A 30 4.63 10.84 -0.87
N VAL A 31 3.75 11.26 0.05
CA VAL A 31 4.12 11.98 1.26
C VAL A 31 3.62 11.21 2.48
N PRO A 32 4.46 10.89 3.48
CA PRO A 32 4.02 10.25 4.70
C PRO A 32 2.99 11.11 5.46
N LYS A 33 1.94 10.50 6.02
CA LYS A 33 0.92 11.22 6.82
C LYS A 33 1.43 11.60 8.21
N HIS A 34 2.28 10.74 8.77
CA HIS A 34 2.88 10.93 10.08
C HIS A 34 4.39 10.99 9.88
N LEU A 35 4.96 12.17 10.07
CA LEU A 35 6.36 12.27 10.41
C LEU A 35 6.45 12.03 11.93
N PRO A 36 7.29 11.11 12.41
CA PRO A 36 7.59 11.07 13.84
C PRO A 36 8.04 12.46 14.25
N LEU A 37 7.37 13.07 15.22
CA LEU A 37 7.81 14.34 15.81
C LEU A 37 9.27 14.15 16.23
N GLU A 38 10.15 15.12 15.98
CA GLU A 38 11.58 14.99 16.32
C GLU A 38 11.79 14.57 17.80
N ASN A 39 10.90 14.99 18.69
CA ASN A 39 10.89 14.60 20.10
C ASN A 39 10.61 13.10 20.32
N SER A 40 9.80 12.47 19.48
CA SER A 40 9.53 11.02 19.56
C SER A 40 10.67 10.18 18.98
N ALA A 41 11.47 10.72 18.06
CA ALA A 41 12.72 10.08 17.63
C ALA A 41 13.78 10.14 18.75
N GLN A 42 13.87 11.25 19.49
CA GLN A 42 14.73 11.35 20.68
C GLN A 42 14.24 10.45 21.83
N GLU A 43 12.93 10.36 22.08
CA GLU A 43 12.37 9.40 23.06
C GLU A 43 12.58 7.93 22.63
N LEU A 44 12.53 7.61 21.33
CA LEU A 44 12.85 6.27 20.81
C LEU A 44 14.36 5.94 20.87
N LEU A 45 15.22 6.96 20.89
CA LEU A 45 16.67 6.83 21.07
C LEU A 45 17.06 6.78 22.55
N GLN A 46 16.27 7.41 23.45
CA GLN A 46 16.51 7.47 24.89
C GLN A 46 15.79 6.36 25.68
N ALA A 47 14.69 5.83 25.17
CA ALA A 47 14.08 4.62 25.69
C ALA A 47 15.00 3.44 25.38
N ASP A 48 15.45 2.76 26.42
CA ASP A 48 16.19 1.51 26.41
C ASP A 48 15.82 0.66 25.17
N ARG A 49 16.78 0.51 24.24
CA ARG A 49 16.58 0.13 22.83
C ARG A 49 15.33 -0.75 22.63
N PRO A 50 14.22 -0.25 22.06
CA PRO A 50 13.04 -1.07 21.91
C PRO A 50 13.39 -2.28 21.05
N LEU A 51 13.21 -3.48 21.62
CA LEU A 51 13.56 -4.79 21.07
C LEU A 51 13.25 -4.94 19.57
N GLY A 52 12.21 -4.26 19.08
CA GLY A 52 11.83 -4.22 17.67
C GLY A 52 12.95 -3.77 16.71
N HIS A 53 13.76 -2.76 17.05
CA HIS A 53 14.86 -2.33 16.17
C HIS A 53 15.98 -3.37 16.10
N ILE A 54 16.26 -4.04 17.23
CA ILE A 54 17.26 -5.12 17.28
C ILE A 54 16.78 -6.31 16.44
N ILE A 55 15.50 -6.68 16.57
CA ILE A 55 14.91 -7.77 15.78
C ILE A 55 14.93 -7.42 14.29
N GLU A 56 14.54 -6.20 13.91
CA GLU A 56 14.56 -5.79 12.51
C GLU A 56 15.97 -5.79 11.92
N GLU A 57 16.98 -5.28 12.64
CA GLU A 57 18.38 -5.35 12.20
C GLU A 57 18.86 -6.80 12.13
N THR A 58 18.48 -7.66 13.07
CA THR A 58 18.86 -9.08 13.06
C THR A 58 18.28 -9.81 11.85
N ILE A 59 17.05 -9.50 11.45
CA ILE A 59 16.38 -10.15 10.33
C ILE A 59 16.83 -9.56 8.99
N TRP A 60 17.02 -8.24 8.93
CA TRP A 60 17.15 -7.52 7.66
C TRP A 60 18.53 -6.90 7.42
N GLY A 61 19.42 -6.83 8.42
CA GLY A 61 20.65 -6.03 8.40
C GLY A 61 21.56 -6.28 7.19
N ASP A 62 21.60 -7.53 6.70
CA ASP A 62 22.39 -7.91 5.52
C ASP A 62 21.88 -7.29 4.22
N VAL A 63 20.58 -6.97 4.15
CA VAL A 63 19.93 -6.47 2.92
C VAL A 63 19.47 -5.01 3.08
N LEU A 64 19.03 -4.65 4.28
CA LEU A 64 18.43 -3.37 4.62
C LEU A 64 19.01 -2.85 5.93
N PRO A 65 19.84 -1.79 5.86
CA PRO A 65 20.30 -1.10 7.05
C PRO A 65 19.12 -0.62 7.89
N SER A 66 19.26 -0.71 9.21
CA SER A 66 18.33 -0.04 10.11
C SER A 66 18.31 1.47 9.93
N VAL A 67 17.22 2.08 10.40
CA VAL A 67 17.03 3.54 10.40
C VAL A 67 18.17 4.22 11.17
N HIS A 68 18.56 3.68 12.33
CA HIS A 68 19.68 4.21 13.10
C HIS A 68 20.99 4.19 12.32
N LYS A 69 21.31 3.06 11.66
CA LYS A 69 22.52 2.91 10.87
C LYS A 69 22.56 3.93 9.71
N LEU A 70 21.43 4.14 9.03
CA LEU A 70 21.32 5.17 7.98
C LEU A 70 21.54 6.59 8.52
N MET A 71 21.03 6.90 9.70
CA MET A 71 21.21 8.22 10.32
C MET A 71 22.66 8.48 10.74
N VAL A 72 23.40 7.44 11.16
CA VAL A 72 24.79 7.54 11.61
C VAL A 72 25.79 7.47 10.46
N GLU A 73 25.63 6.54 9.51
CA GLU A 73 26.59 6.33 8.40
C GLU A 73 26.58 7.46 7.35
N GLN A 74 25.52 8.26 7.29
CA GLN A 74 25.44 9.44 6.43
C GLN A 74 25.97 10.71 7.12
N GLN A 75 26.48 10.60 8.35
CA GLN A 75 27.25 11.70 8.95
C GLN A 75 28.61 11.78 8.24
N PRO A 76 29.04 12.97 7.81
CA PRO A 76 30.32 13.12 7.13
C PRO A 76 31.44 12.59 8.04
N SER A 77 32.24 11.65 7.51
CA SER A 77 33.45 11.18 8.17
C SER A 77 34.33 12.39 8.51
N HIS A 78 34.86 12.44 9.73
CA HIS A 78 35.73 13.46 10.31
C HIS A 78 37.09 13.63 9.59
N GLU A 79 37.18 13.47 8.27
CA GLU A 79 38.36 13.89 7.52
C GLU A 79 38.21 15.36 7.09
N PRO A 80 39.22 16.22 7.36
CA PRO A 80 39.16 17.63 7.02
C PRO A 80 39.34 17.80 5.51
N ILE A 81 38.25 17.73 4.75
CA ILE A 81 38.22 18.11 3.34
C ILE A 81 37.72 19.55 3.25
N GLU A 82 38.62 20.48 2.96
CA GLU A 82 38.40 21.94 3.02
C GLU A 82 37.31 22.52 2.10
N HIS A 83 36.63 21.73 1.26
CA HIS A 83 35.61 22.25 0.33
C HIS A 83 34.36 21.38 0.13
N ALA A 84 34.07 20.42 1.02
CA ALA A 84 32.80 19.71 0.96
C ALA A 84 31.72 20.46 1.74
N HIS A 85 30.62 20.84 1.09
CA HIS A 85 29.39 21.23 1.79
C HIS A 85 29.04 20.10 2.79
N ALA A 86 29.20 20.37 4.08
CA ALA A 86 28.89 19.41 5.14
C ALA A 86 27.47 18.89 4.93
N ALA A 87 27.31 17.60 4.62
CA ALA A 87 26.00 16.99 4.51
C ALA A 87 25.32 17.05 5.88
N GLU A 88 24.21 17.77 5.97
CA GLU A 88 23.41 17.80 7.20
C GLU A 88 22.99 16.38 7.57
N PRO A 89 23.03 16.01 8.87
CA PRO A 89 22.59 14.70 9.31
C PRO A 89 21.14 14.47 8.87
N ILE A 90 20.88 13.32 8.26
CA ILE A 90 19.53 13.03 7.77
C ILE A 90 18.58 12.80 8.95
N GLY A 91 17.45 13.51 8.96
CA GLY A 91 16.40 13.31 9.95
C GLY A 91 15.76 11.92 9.85
N HIS A 92 15.14 11.47 10.94
CA HIS A 92 14.53 10.14 11.05
C HIS A 92 13.52 9.82 9.93
N ALA A 93 12.68 10.79 9.55
CA ALA A 93 11.73 10.62 8.45
C ALA A 93 12.42 10.40 7.09
N HIS A 94 13.55 11.05 6.85
CA HIS A 94 14.34 10.83 5.64
C HIS A 94 14.96 9.42 5.66
N ALA A 95 15.50 8.98 6.80
CA ALA A 95 16.04 7.63 6.95
C ALA A 95 14.97 6.53 6.73
N LEU A 96 13.75 6.70 7.28
CA LEU A 96 12.62 5.80 7.00
C LEU A 96 12.28 5.74 5.51
N MET A 97 12.29 6.89 4.84
CA MET A 97 12.00 7.00 3.41
C MET A 97 13.08 6.30 2.56
N LEU A 98 14.36 6.52 2.86
CA LEU A 98 15.46 5.82 2.20
C LEU A 98 15.38 4.32 2.41
N ARG A 99 15.06 3.87 3.63
CA ARG A 99 14.86 2.45 3.92
C ARG A 99 13.72 1.85 3.11
N GLN A 100 12.59 2.55 2.93
CA GLN A 100 11.50 2.11 2.05
C GLN A 100 11.95 1.96 0.59
N MET A 101 12.75 2.90 0.07
CA MET A 101 13.31 2.76 -1.27
C MET A 101 14.22 1.54 -1.39
N MET A 102 15.12 1.36 -0.42
CA MET A 102 16.02 0.21 -0.41
C MET A 102 15.25 -1.11 -0.33
N TYR A 103 14.14 -1.16 0.43
CA TYR A 103 13.26 -2.33 0.46
C TYR A 103 12.69 -2.65 -0.93
N ILE A 104 12.22 -1.63 -1.65
CA ILE A 104 11.72 -1.83 -3.01
C ILE A 104 12.87 -2.30 -3.93
N GLU A 105 14.02 -1.65 -3.87
CA GLU A 105 15.15 -1.93 -4.76
C GLU A 105 15.79 -3.30 -4.53
N ARG A 106 16.02 -3.65 -3.26
CA ARG A 106 16.83 -4.81 -2.85
C ARG A 106 16.00 -6.04 -2.53
N VAL A 107 14.71 -5.89 -2.22
CA VAL A 107 13.82 -7.00 -1.87
C VAL A 107 12.73 -7.18 -2.91
N LEU A 108 11.93 -6.14 -3.19
CA LEU A 108 10.76 -6.33 -4.06
C LEU A 108 11.11 -6.49 -5.53
N LYS A 109 12.02 -5.67 -6.08
CA LYS A 109 12.38 -5.75 -7.51
C LYS A 109 12.97 -7.11 -7.90
N PRO A 110 13.87 -7.74 -7.13
CA PRO A 110 14.36 -9.09 -7.43
C PRO A 110 13.25 -10.16 -7.44
N LEU A 111 12.24 -10.04 -6.58
CA LEU A 111 11.16 -11.02 -6.47
C LEU A 111 10.03 -10.81 -7.49
N MET A 112 9.68 -9.55 -7.78
CA MET A 112 8.52 -9.18 -8.59
C MET A 112 8.89 -8.80 -10.03
N GLY A 113 10.16 -8.52 -10.30
CA GLY A 113 10.64 -7.98 -11.57
C GLY A 113 10.72 -6.44 -11.57
N ALA A 114 11.87 -5.91 -12.00
CA ALA A 114 12.17 -4.48 -11.95
C ALA A 114 11.25 -3.59 -12.80
N CYS A 115 10.52 -4.16 -13.77
CA CYS A 115 9.55 -3.42 -14.57
C CYS A 115 8.18 -3.21 -13.89
N TYR A 116 7.91 -3.93 -12.79
CA TYR A 116 6.62 -3.88 -12.08
C TYR A 116 6.69 -3.17 -10.73
N ALA A 117 7.88 -2.70 -10.32
CA ALA A 117 8.09 -2.01 -9.06
C ALA A 117 8.98 -0.76 -9.24
N GLN A 118 8.56 0.36 -8.64
CA GLN A 118 9.29 1.62 -8.67
C GLN A 118 9.68 2.07 -7.25
N SER A 119 10.97 2.29 -7.04
CA SER A 119 11.53 2.74 -5.75
C SER A 119 11.30 4.23 -5.50
N GLY A 120 11.18 5.02 -6.57
CA GLY A 120 11.01 6.47 -6.53
C GLY A 120 12.32 7.23 -6.37
N VAL A 121 12.23 8.55 -6.26
CA VAL A 121 13.37 9.46 -6.02
C VAL A 121 13.05 10.35 -4.81
N PRO A 122 13.93 10.43 -3.78
CA PRO A 122 13.80 11.36 -2.68
C PRO A 122 13.77 12.79 -3.18
N VAL A 123 12.80 13.57 -2.73
CA VAL A 123 12.71 15.00 -3.01
C VAL A 123 12.28 15.75 -1.76
N LYS A 124 12.62 17.03 -1.73
CA LYS A 124 12.06 17.97 -0.75
C LYS A 124 10.64 18.33 -1.18
N LEU A 125 9.68 18.28 -0.26
CA LEU A 125 8.29 18.62 -0.56
C LEU A 125 8.18 20.08 -1.03
N PRO A 126 7.63 20.34 -2.24
CA PRO A 126 7.43 21.71 -2.72
C PRO A 126 6.41 22.47 -1.87
N SER A 127 6.60 23.79 -1.71
CA SER A 127 5.69 24.66 -0.94
C SER A 127 4.24 24.57 -1.43
N GLU A 128 4.04 24.57 -2.74
CA GLU A 128 2.71 24.42 -3.37
C GLU A 128 2.01 23.12 -2.94
N ALA A 129 2.76 22.00 -2.87
CA ALA A 129 2.22 20.71 -2.46
C ALA A 129 1.92 20.67 -0.96
N ALA A 130 2.75 21.31 -0.14
CA ALA A 130 2.51 21.45 1.30
C ALA A 130 1.21 22.22 1.59
N VAL A 131 0.93 23.30 0.85
CA VAL A 131 -0.34 24.05 0.98
C VAL A 131 -1.54 23.16 0.67
N VAL A 132 -1.47 22.35 -0.40
CA VAL A 132 -2.54 21.40 -0.76
C VAL A 132 -2.77 20.39 0.37
N LEU A 133 -1.71 19.84 0.95
CA LEU A 133 -1.81 18.88 2.05
C LEU A 133 -2.39 19.48 3.34
N LYS A 134 -1.98 20.70 3.70
CA LYS A 134 -2.56 21.43 4.85
C LYS A 134 -4.07 21.63 4.66
N GLY A 135 -4.50 21.95 3.43
CA GLY A 135 -5.92 22.04 3.07
C GLY A 135 -6.70 20.73 3.25
N CYS A 136 -6.03 19.58 3.25
CA CYS A 136 -6.60 18.26 3.52
C CYS A 136 -6.47 17.81 4.97
N GLY A 137 -6.04 18.68 5.89
CA GLY A 137 -5.84 18.35 7.30
C GLY A 137 -4.59 17.51 7.57
N VAL A 138 -3.65 17.44 6.62
CA VAL A 138 -2.38 16.71 6.79
C VAL A 138 -1.31 17.71 7.25
N PRO A 139 -0.68 17.51 8.41
CA PRO A 139 0.36 18.40 8.91
C PRO A 139 1.62 18.22 8.06
N ALA A 140 1.79 19.09 7.06
CA ALA A 140 2.86 18.99 6.08
C ALA A 140 3.57 20.32 5.89
N GLU A 141 4.88 20.36 6.12
CA GLU A 141 5.74 21.52 5.85
C GLU A 141 6.53 21.40 4.56
N ALA A 142 6.78 22.54 3.91
CA ALA A 142 7.68 22.62 2.76
C ALA A 142 9.09 22.16 3.17
N GLY A 143 9.78 21.48 2.27
CA GLY A 143 11.12 20.95 2.55
C GLY A 143 11.16 19.58 3.22
N GLN A 144 10.04 19.09 3.77
CA GLN A 144 10.01 17.76 4.38
C GLN A 144 10.30 16.65 3.35
N PRO A 145 10.74 15.45 3.78
CA PRO A 145 11.00 14.34 2.88
C PRO A 145 9.72 13.84 2.16
N ALA A 146 9.81 13.70 0.84
CA ALA A 146 8.77 13.10 0.00
C ALA A 146 9.39 12.21 -1.09
N MET A 147 8.58 11.32 -1.65
CA MET A 147 8.99 10.42 -2.74
C MET A 147 8.36 10.85 -4.05
N LEU A 148 9.18 11.14 -5.06
CA LEU A 148 8.72 11.37 -6.44
C LEU A 148 8.68 10.03 -7.19
N LEU A 149 7.53 9.73 -7.77
CA LEU A 149 7.24 8.51 -8.50
C LEU A 149 6.71 8.86 -9.89
N ASN A 150 6.73 7.89 -10.81
CA ASN A 150 5.97 8.00 -12.04
C ASN A 150 4.49 7.79 -11.67
N ASP A 151 3.63 8.66 -12.16
CA ASP A 151 2.19 8.51 -11.97
C ASP A 151 1.69 7.40 -12.89
N ALA A 152 1.49 6.20 -12.36
CA ALA A 152 1.01 5.04 -13.11
C ALA A 152 -0.37 5.25 -13.76
N THR A 153 -1.10 6.31 -13.38
CA THR A 153 -2.40 6.67 -13.97
C THR A 153 -2.27 7.66 -15.14
N SER A 154 -1.08 8.22 -15.37
CA SER A 154 -0.83 9.19 -16.43
C SER A 154 -0.33 8.52 -17.72
N LEU A 155 -0.88 8.95 -18.86
CA LEU A 155 -0.42 8.52 -20.19
C LEU A 155 1.08 8.80 -20.39
N ALA A 156 1.56 9.95 -19.91
CA ALA A 156 2.96 10.34 -20.01
C ALA A 156 3.89 9.32 -19.31
N SER A 157 3.45 8.72 -18.21
CA SER A 157 4.18 7.67 -17.50
C SER A 157 4.07 6.32 -18.18
N VAL A 158 2.87 5.94 -18.60
CA VAL A 158 2.62 4.67 -19.29
C VAL A 158 3.46 4.59 -20.57
N ALA A 159 3.55 5.69 -21.32
CA ALA A 159 4.42 5.78 -22.50
C ALA A 159 5.91 5.60 -22.17
N LYS A 160 6.39 5.98 -20.97
CA LYS A 160 7.78 5.76 -20.53
C LYS A 160 8.05 4.28 -20.20
N VAL A 161 7.05 3.55 -19.70
CA VAL A 161 7.19 2.16 -19.27
C VAL A 161 6.99 1.18 -20.43
N LEU A 162 6.18 1.53 -21.44
CA LEU A 162 5.93 0.67 -22.60
C LEU A 162 7.19 0.55 -23.47
N LYS A 163 7.78 -0.65 -23.46
CA LYS A 163 8.95 -1.01 -24.27
C LYS A 163 8.63 -1.22 -25.75
N HIS A 164 7.35 -1.42 -26.09
CA HIS A 164 6.93 -1.70 -27.45
C HIS A 164 6.72 -0.40 -28.24
N LYS A 165 7.63 -0.11 -29.18
CA LYS A 165 7.62 1.13 -29.98
C LYS A 165 6.30 1.33 -30.73
N ASP A 166 5.70 0.26 -31.24
CA ASP A 166 4.44 0.36 -31.99
C ASP A 166 3.23 0.66 -31.12
N LEU A 167 3.21 0.18 -29.87
CA LEU A 167 2.15 0.54 -28.93
C LEU A 167 2.29 2.01 -28.53
N ARG A 168 3.51 2.47 -28.26
CA ARG A 168 3.77 3.86 -27.89
C ARG A 168 3.34 4.85 -28.98
N ALA A 169 3.57 4.53 -30.26
CA ALA A 169 3.16 5.36 -31.39
C ALA A 169 1.64 5.39 -31.61
N LYS A 170 0.92 4.36 -31.15
CA LYS A 170 -0.54 4.23 -31.27
C LYS A 170 -1.32 4.71 -30.05
N LEU A 171 -0.63 5.14 -28.99
CA LEU A 171 -1.28 5.70 -27.80
C LEU A 171 -1.84 7.09 -28.11
N THR A 172 -3.06 7.10 -28.64
CA THR A 172 -3.85 8.32 -28.82
C THR A 172 -5.12 8.21 -27.99
N GLY A 173 -5.47 9.29 -27.31
CA GLY A 173 -6.71 9.38 -26.54
C GLY A 173 -6.54 9.10 -25.04
N PRO A 174 -7.66 8.93 -24.32
CA PRO A 174 -7.63 8.80 -22.87
C PRO A 174 -7.00 7.48 -22.37
N VAL A 175 -6.73 7.39 -21.07
CA VAL A 175 -6.16 6.19 -20.44
C VAL A 175 -7.08 5.70 -19.34
N LEU A 176 -7.45 4.42 -19.40
CA LEU A 176 -8.12 3.74 -18.30
C LEU A 176 -7.07 3.08 -17.40
N CYS A 177 -7.07 3.46 -16.12
CA CYS A 177 -6.26 2.82 -15.10
C CYS A 177 -7.19 2.17 -14.06
N MET A 178 -6.89 0.91 -13.71
CA MET A 178 -7.60 0.18 -12.67
C MET A 178 -6.64 -0.12 -11.52
N GLU A 179 -6.97 0.36 -10.33
CA GLU A 179 -6.23 0.03 -9.12
C GLU A 179 -6.90 -1.15 -8.42
N LEU A 180 -6.15 -2.24 -8.27
CA LEU A 180 -6.58 -3.45 -7.57
C LEU A 180 -5.75 -3.68 -6.32
N LYS A 181 -6.43 -3.94 -5.19
CA LYS A 181 -5.81 -4.40 -3.95
C LYS A 181 -6.25 -5.84 -3.69
N PRO A 182 -5.54 -6.83 -4.28
CA PRO A 182 -6.07 -8.17 -4.50
C PRO A 182 -6.12 -9.05 -3.23
N LYS A 183 -5.54 -8.60 -2.12
CA LYS A 183 -5.48 -9.34 -0.84
C LYS A 183 -4.75 -10.69 -1.02
N TRP A 184 -5.02 -11.64 -0.12
CA TRP A 184 -4.31 -12.90 -0.03
C TRP A 184 -4.96 -13.98 -0.89
N GLY A 185 -4.23 -14.48 -1.88
CA GLY A 185 -4.74 -15.36 -2.96
C GLY A 185 -4.67 -16.86 -2.71
N PHE A 186 -4.35 -17.31 -1.50
CA PHE A 186 -4.19 -18.74 -1.20
C PHE A 186 -4.65 -19.09 0.23
N LEU A 187 -4.90 -20.37 0.48
CA LEU A 187 -5.21 -20.88 1.81
C LEU A 187 -3.91 -21.27 2.53
N PRO A 188 -3.76 -20.94 3.82
CA PRO A 188 -2.57 -21.31 4.57
C PRO A 188 -2.47 -22.82 4.79
N SER A 189 -1.24 -23.32 4.94
CA SER A 189 -0.99 -24.69 5.38
C SER A 189 -1.44 -24.87 6.83
N THR A 190 -2.24 -25.90 7.10
CA THR A 190 -2.81 -26.18 8.42
C THR A 190 -1.90 -26.96 9.38
N LYS A 191 -0.73 -27.41 8.90
CA LYS A 191 0.23 -28.26 9.64
C LYS A 191 0.61 -27.81 11.06
N HIS A 192 0.61 -26.50 11.31
CA HIS A 192 1.02 -25.89 12.59
C HIS A 192 -0.13 -25.19 13.30
N MET A 193 -1.37 -25.50 12.93
CA MET A 193 -2.58 -24.90 13.50
C MET A 193 -3.25 -25.88 14.46
N SER A 194 -3.94 -25.34 15.47
CA SER A 194 -4.87 -26.16 16.26
C SER A 194 -6.01 -26.65 15.37
N GLU A 195 -6.62 -27.78 15.72
CA GLU A 195 -7.70 -28.39 14.94
C GLU A 195 -8.87 -27.40 14.64
N PRO A 196 -9.36 -26.59 15.59
CA PRO A 196 -10.42 -25.62 15.29
C PRO A 196 -9.99 -24.56 14.28
N ALA A 197 -8.74 -24.05 14.40
CA ALA A 197 -8.22 -23.06 13.48
C ALA A 197 -7.94 -23.65 12.10
N ALA A 198 -7.45 -24.89 12.04
CA ALA A 198 -7.20 -25.62 10.80
C ALA A 198 -8.50 -25.84 10.01
N HIS A 199 -9.58 -26.24 10.67
CA HIS A 199 -10.87 -26.48 10.04
C HIS A 199 -11.42 -25.26 9.31
N VAL A 200 -11.24 -24.06 9.87
CA VAL A 200 -11.72 -22.81 9.28
C VAL A 200 -10.70 -22.21 8.31
N ASN A 201 -9.44 -22.07 8.70
CA ASN A 201 -8.41 -21.41 7.90
C ASN A 201 -7.96 -22.25 6.70
N GLY A 202 -8.16 -23.56 6.74
CA GLY A 202 -7.83 -24.46 5.64
C GLY A 202 -8.84 -24.46 4.49
N VAL A 203 -10.02 -23.86 4.67
CA VAL A 203 -11.10 -23.89 3.66
C VAL A 203 -11.72 -22.51 3.38
N VAL A 204 -11.67 -21.58 4.34
CA VAL A 204 -12.26 -20.24 4.19
C VAL A 204 -11.16 -19.20 3.92
N PRO A 205 -11.26 -18.41 2.83
CA PRO A 205 -10.31 -17.34 2.55
C PRO A 205 -10.25 -16.30 3.67
N ARG A 206 -9.05 -15.83 4.01
CA ARG A 206 -8.83 -14.79 5.03
C ARG A 206 -9.65 -13.52 4.77
N PHE A 207 -9.84 -13.17 3.49
CA PHE A 207 -10.66 -12.04 3.08
C PHE A 207 -12.12 -12.19 3.54
N THR A 208 -12.73 -13.35 3.27
CA THR A 208 -14.11 -13.66 3.68
C THR A 208 -14.27 -13.62 5.19
N GLN A 209 -13.36 -14.25 5.94
CA GLN A 209 -13.38 -14.19 7.41
C GLN A 209 -13.29 -12.73 7.92
N HIS A 210 -12.47 -11.90 7.28
CA HIS A 210 -12.33 -10.49 7.68
C HIS A 210 -13.55 -9.64 7.35
N GLN A 211 -14.24 -9.93 6.24
CA GLN A 211 -15.50 -9.27 5.88
C GLN A 211 -16.57 -9.55 6.94
N LEU A 212 -16.69 -10.80 7.38
CA LEU A 212 -17.61 -11.18 8.46
C LEU A 212 -17.29 -10.44 9.77
N LEU A 213 -16.01 -10.41 10.16
CA LEU A 213 -15.59 -9.70 11.37
C LEU A 213 -15.91 -8.20 11.30
N LYS A 214 -15.66 -7.55 10.15
CA LYS A 214 -16.03 -6.14 9.95
C LYS A 214 -17.53 -5.91 10.10
N ALA A 215 -18.35 -6.83 9.60
CA ALA A 215 -19.79 -6.76 9.74
C ALA A 215 -20.25 -6.87 11.20
N MET A 216 -19.69 -7.83 11.92
CA MET A 216 -19.97 -8.02 13.34
C MET A 216 -19.60 -6.78 14.15
N MET A 217 -18.44 -6.17 13.85
CA MET A 217 -18.04 -4.91 14.49
C MET A 217 -19.00 -3.75 14.16
N HIS A 218 -19.48 -3.67 12.92
CA HIS A 218 -20.40 -2.62 12.49
C HIS A 218 -21.79 -2.77 13.14
N ASN A 219 -22.30 -4.00 13.22
CA ASN A 219 -23.58 -4.33 13.86
C ASN A 219 -23.50 -4.34 15.40
N GLY A 220 -22.30 -4.48 15.98
CA GLY A 220 -22.06 -4.45 17.42
C GLY A 220 -22.09 -3.05 18.02
N SER A 221 -21.89 -2.00 17.21
CA SER A 221 -22.00 -0.60 17.68
C SER A 221 -23.44 -0.18 18.01
N THR A 222 -24.45 -1.00 17.67
CA THR A 222 -25.86 -0.86 18.07
C THR A 222 -26.34 -1.94 19.03
N ARG A 223 -25.47 -2.84 19.51
CA ARG A 223 -25.89 -3.99 20.32
C ARG A 223 -24.93 -4.30 21.48
N THR A 224 -24.70 -3.31 22.34
CA THR A 224 -24.29 -3.55 23.73
C THR A 224 -25.48 -4.07 24.53
N SER A 225 -25.85 -5.34 24.34
CA SER A 225 -26.48 -6.15 25.38
C SER A 225 -26.58 -7.61 24.92
N LYS A 226 -26.05 -8.50 25.77
CA LYS A 226 -26.01 -9.97 25.66
C LYS A 226 -24.84 -10.55 24.85
N ILE A 227 -23.65 -10.45 25.42
CA ILE A 227 -22.72 -11.59 25.41
C ILE A 227 -23.04 -12.38 26.68
N GLN A 228 -23.87 -13.42 26.55
CA GLN A 228 -23.81 -14.56 27.46
C GLN A 228 -22.67 -15.45 26.95
N SER A 229 -21.87 -15.93 27.89
CA SER A 229 -20.79 -16.89 27.69
C SER A 229 -21.23 -18.03 26.77
N PRO A 230 -20.36 -18.55 25.89
CA PRO A 230 -20.73 -19.66 25.02
C PRO A 230 -20.87 -20.92 25.88
N SER A 231 -22.12 -21.29 26.19
CA SER A 231 -22.44 -22.63 26.68
C SER A 231 -22.36 -23.62 25.51
N ASP A 232 -21.76 -24.77 25.80
CA ASP A 232 -21.50 -26.04 25.10
C ASP A 232 -22.34 -26.53 23.88
N ASP A 233 -23.18 -25.71 23.23
CA ASP A 233 -24.02 -26.13 22.10
C ASP A 233 -23.36 -26.00 20.71
N PHE A 234 -22.08 -25.61 20.63
CA PHE A 234 -21.35 -25.52 19.35
C PHE A 234 -20.81 -26.88 18.84
N GLN A 235 -21.26 -28.00 19.42
CA GLN A 235 -20.81 -29.34 19.03
C GLN A 235 -21.74 -30.05 18.03
N ASN A 236 -22.86 -29.44 17.61
CA ASN A 236 -23.84 -30.18 16.79
C ASN A 236 -24.43 -29.43 15.58
N THR A 237 -23.74 -28.42 15.07
CA THR A 237 -24.04 -27.88 13.74
C THR A 237 -23.05 -28.44 12.74
N ASN A 238 -23.56 -29.16 11.74
CA ASN A 238 -22.81 -29.57 10.57
C ASN A 238 -22.00 -28.37 10.04
N PRO A 239 -20.67 -28.46 9.89
CA PRO A 239 -19.85 -27.36 9.39
C PRO A 239 -20.11 -27.01 7.91
N THR A 240 -21.06 -27.70 7.26
CA THR A 240 -21.47 -27.49 5.87
C THR A 240 -22.49 -26.38 5.66
N THR A 241 -23.09 -25.81 6.71
CA THR A 241 -23.88 -24.57 6.54
C THR A 241 -22.96 -23.37 6.74
N CYS A 242 -22.07 -23.18 5.78
CA CYS A 242 -21.65 -21.85 5.37
C CYS A 242 -22.94 -21.03 5.23
N SER A 243 -23.06 -19.93 5.98
CA SER A 243 -24.11 -18.94 5.80
C SER A 243 -24.34 -18.75 4.30
N THR A 244 -25.58 -18.97 3.88
CA THR A 244 -25.96 -18.99 2.47
C THR A 244 -25.52 -17.67 1.83
N MET A 245 -25.06 -17.70 0.57
CA MET A 245 -24.63 -16.49 -0.14
C MET A 245 -25.69 -15.38 -0.11
N ASP A 246 -26.97 -15.75 -0.01
CA ASP A 246 -28.10 -14.83 0.13
C ASP A 246 -28.07 -13.96 1.42
N GLU A 247 -27.49 -14.46 2.52
CA GLU A 247 -27.32 -13.69 3.76
C GLU A 247 -26.19 -12.66 3.64
N LEU A 248 -25.19 -12.96 2.81
CA LEU A 248 -24.08 -12.05 2.52
C LEU A 248 -24.55 -10.86 1.66
N ASP A 249 -25.52 -11.10 0.78
CA ASP A 249 -26.12 -10.08 -0.10
C ASP A 249 -27.01 -9.12 0.69
N ALA A 250 -27.79 -9.63 1.64
CA ALA A 250 -28.58 -8.82 2.56
C ALA A 250 -27.73 -7.88 3.45
N LEU A 251 -26.45 -8.20 3.63
CA LEU A 251 -25.48 -7.43 4.41
C LEU A 251 -24.57 -6.54 3.53
N GLY A 252 -24.77 -6.54 2.20
CA GLY A 252 -24.04 -5.70 1.26
C GLY A 252 -22.57 -6.08 1.05
N PHE A 253 -22.21 -7.35 1.21
CA PHE A 253 -20.82 -7.77 1.05
C PHE A 253 -20.37 -7.86 -0.40
N SER A 254 -19.06 -7.68 -0.60
CA SER A 254 -18.43 -7.99 -1.88
C SER A 254 -18.33 -9.49 -2.07
N HIS A 255 -18.86 -10.00 -3.19
CA HIS A 255 -18.62 -11.37 -3.67
C HIS A 255 -17.18 -11.60 -4.15
N TYR A 256 -16.29 -10.61 -4.02
CA TYR A 256 -14.91 -10.74 -4.42
C TYR A 256 -14.23 -11.87 -3.66
N ASN A 257 -13.67 -12.82 -4.40
CA ASN A 257 -12.88 -13.90 -3.85
C ASN A 257 -11.44 -13.84 -4.40
N PRO A 258 -10.43 -13.55 -3.55
CA PRO A 258 -9.04 -13.60 -3.98
C PRO A 258 -8.64 -14.94 -4.60
N LEU A 259 -9.16 -16.07 -4.10
CA LEU A 259 -8.83 -17.38 -4.65
C LEU A 259 -9.27 -17.53 -6.12
N ASP A 260 -10.35 -16.85 -6.51
CA ASP A 260 -10.84 -16.83 -7.89
C ASP A 260 -9.97 -15.91 -8.76
N LEU A 261 -9.49 -14.79 -8.22
CA LEU A 261 -8.60 -13.86 -8.94
C LEU A 261 -7.20 -14.47 -9.21
N PHE A 262 -6.68 -15.26 -8.28
CA PHE A 262 -5.38 -15.93 -8.39
C PHE A 262 -5.47 -17.38 -8.88
N SER A 263 -6.63 -17.79 -9.41
CA SER A 263 -6.89 -19.19 -9.80
C SER A 263 -6.12 -19.65 -11.03
N GLY A 264 -5.71 -18.72 -11.90
CA GLY A 264 -5.23 -19.03 -13.25
C GLY A 264 -6.35 -19.44 -14.23
N GLU A 265 -7.61 -19.50 -13.78
CA GLU A 265 -8.77 -19.86 -14.61
C GLU A 265 -9.54 -18.59 -15.02
N GLU A 266 -9.62 -18.34 -16.33
CA GLU A 266 -10.22 -17.11 -16.87
C GLU A 266 -11.65 -16.86 -16.38
N SER A 267 -12.47 -17.90 -16.35
CA SER A 267 -13.88 -17.81 -15.92
C SER A 267 -14.00 -17.27 -14.48
N ARG A 268 -13.14 -17.76 -13.58
CA ARG A 268 -13.10 -17.38 -12.16
C ARG A 268 -12.46 -16.02 -11.97
N MET A 269 -11.39 -15.71 -12.69
CA MET A 269 -10.78 -14.38 -12.67
C MET A 269 -11.80 -13.32 -13.10
N LEU A 270 -12.55 -13.57 -14.18
CA LEU A 270 -13.59 -12.67 -14.67
C LEU A 270 -14.74 -12.53 -13.69
N LYS A 271 -15.16 -13.61 -13.02
CA LYS A 271 -16.12 -13.57 -11.91
C LYS A 271 -15.64 -12.65 -10.79
N SER A 272 -14.38 -12.76 -10.38
CA SER A 272 -13.78 -11.90 -9.35
C SER A 272 -13.71 -10.44 -9.75
N LEU A 273 -13.34 -10.14 -11.00
CA LEU A 273 -13.32 -8.77 -11.51
C LEU A 273 -14.73 -8.16 -11.55
N ARG A 274 -15.75 -8.94 -11.97
CA ARG A 274 -17.15 -8.48 -11.92
C ARG A 274 -17.59 -8.15 -10.48
N ALA A 275 -17.27 -9.02 -9.53
CA ALA A 275 -17.61 -8.81 -8.12
C ALA A 275 -16.95 -7.56 -7.53
N LEU A 276 -15.70 -7.30 -7.92
CA LEU A 276 -14.95 -6.10 -7.59
C LEU A 276 -15.57 -4.82 -8.17
N ILE A 277 -16.13 -4.88 -9.38
CA ILE A 277 -16.82 -3.75 -10.02
C ILE A 277 -18.19 -3.49 -9.40
N GLN A 278 -18.94 -4.54 -9.04
CA GLN A 278 -20.28 -4.44 -8.48
C GLN A 278 -20.30 -3.85 -7.07
N VAL A 279 -19.38 -4.29 -6.21
CA VAL A 279 -19.25 -3.78 -4.83
C VAL A 279 -17.81 -3.34 -4.62
N PRO A 280 -17.46 -2.11 -5.05
CA PRO A 280 -16.11 -1.60 -4.94
C PRO A 280 -15.82 -1.19 -3.48
N GLY A 281 -15.48 -2.16 -2.64
CA GLY A 281 -14.93 -1.89 -1.31
C GLY A 281 -13.49 -1.34 -1.38
N VAL A 282 -12.75 -1.34 -0.26
CA VAL A 282 -11.31 -0.96 -0.20
C VAL A 282 -10.38 -1.94 -0.95
N SER A 283 -10.94 -2.83 -1.76
CA SER A 283 -10.22 -3.80 -2.61
C SER A 283 -10.09 -3.30 -4.06
N THR A 284 -10.85 -2.27 -4.43
CA THR A 284 -10.87 -1.66 -5.76
C THR A 284 -11.08 -0.18 -5.68
N SER A 285 -10.38 0.54 -6.54
CA SER A 285 -10.75 1.90 -6.89
C SER A 285 -10.68 2.04 -8.40
N VAL A 286 -11.83 2.26 -9.02
CA VAL A 286 -11.90 2.70 -10.42
C VAL A 286 -11.82 4.22 -10.40
N LYS A 287 -10.64 4.77 -10.68
CA LYS A 287 -10.51 6.22 -10.84
C LYS A 287 -10.98 6.58 -12.24
N LYS A 288 -12.10 7.31 -12.30
CA LYS A 288 -12.73 7.76 -13.55
C LYS A 288 -11.89 8.89 -14.16
N LEU A 289 -11.26 8.63 -15.29
CA LEU A 289 -11.10 9.62 -16.36
C LEU A 289 -11.35 8.89 -17.68
N LEU A 290 -11.97 9.59 -18.64
CA LEU A 290 -12.70 9.06 -19.80
C LEU A 290 -11.97 7.95 -20.61
N PHE A 291 -12.76 7.23 -21.41
CA PHE A 291 -12.52 6.06 -22.27
C PHE A 291 -11.20 5.93 -23.04
N LEU A 292 -10.57 4.74 -23.00
CA LEU A 292 -10.11 4.10 -24.24
C LEU A 292 -10.22 2.57 -24.14
N VAL A 293 -11.07 2.00 -24.99
CA VAL A 293 -11.09 0.59 -25.33
C VAL A 293 -10.04 0.39 -26.41
N GLY A 294 -8.94 -0.25 -26.06
CA GLY A 294 -7.97 -0.80 -27.00
C GLY A 294 -7.91 -2.31 -26.80
N ILE A 295 -8.95 -3.02 -27.25
CA ILE A 295 -8.87 -4.46 -27.42
C ILE A 295 -7.83 -4.68 -28.53
N VAL A 296 -6.65 -5.19 -28.17
CA VAL A 296 -5.77 -5.83 -29.13
C VAL A 296 -6.28 -7.27 -29.23
N VAL A 297 -7.03 -7.56 -30.29
CA VAL A 297 -7.11 -8.92 -30.85
C VAL A 297 -5.82 -9.16 -31.62
#